data_AF-A0A522QQB2-F1
#
_entry.id   AF-A0A522QQB2-F1
#
_cell.length_a   1.000
_cell.length_b   1.000
_cell.length_c   1.000
_cell.angle_alpha   90.00
_cell.angle_beta   90.00
_cell.angle_gamma   90.00
#
_symmetry.space_group_name_H-M   'P 1'
#
loop_
_entity.id
_entity.type
_entity.pdbx_description
1 polymer ?
#
loop_
_entity_poly.entity_id
_entity_poly.type
_entity_poly.pdbx_seq_one_letter_code
_entity_poly.pdbx_strand_id
1 'polypeptide(L)'
;MQQYAGQQLLTGDQAGTYANHFIAVHLQEIGAGQTYSQLSAKSNANPTDQKLAGQVQTMFRGETLRGLLLNAFAFGKMATIAGIGAIVAYVAAALMFVLTGLGLWHAGRVSSEERVLDGSHERIHPTPKA
;
A
#
# COMPACT_ATOMS: atom_id res chain seq x y z
N MET A 1 5.42 23.21 -9.74
CA MET A 1 4.34 23.33 -10.74
C MET A 1 4.83 23.24 -12.18
N GLN A 2 5.92 23.92 -12.56
CA GLN A 2 6.39 23.96 -13.97
C GLN A 2 6.55 22.56 -14.60
N GLN A 3 7.02 21.56 -13.85
CA GLN A 3 7.22 20.19 -14.31
C GLN A 3 5.95 19.49 -14.85
N TYR A 4 4.75 19.87 -14.39
CA TYR A 4 3.47 19.24 -14.78
C TYR A 4 2.49 20.24 -15.40
N ALA A 5 2.95 21.43 -15.80
CA ALA A 5 2.11 22.46 -16.39
C ALA A 5 1.49 21.96 -17.72
N GLY A 6 0.18 22.20 -17.90
CA GLY A 6 -0.56 21.81 -19.10
C GLY A 6 -0.88 20.31 -19.25
N GLN A 7 -0.42 19.47 -18.33
CA GLN A 7 -0.75 18.04 -18.32
C GLN A 7 -2.05 17.75 -17.59
N GLN A 8 -2.72 16.65 -17.94
CA GLN A 8 -3.83 16.13 -17.16
C GLN A 8 -3.34 15.56 -15.81
N LEU A 9 -4.18 15.70 -14.79
CA LEU A 9 -3.96 15.16 -13.43
C LEU A 9 -4.32 13.67 -13.37
N LEU A 10 -3.37 12.81 -13.77
CA LEU A 10 -3.58 11.36 -13.91
C LEU A 10 -2.84 10.52 -12.87
N THR A 11 -1.85 11.09 -12.19
CA THR A 11 -1.00 10.37 -11.23
C THR A 11 -1.05 11.00 -9.84
N GLY A 12 -0.72 10.21 -8.82
CA GLY A 12 -0.62 10.69 -7.44
C GLY A 12 0.38 11.85 -7.30
N ASP A 13 1.55 11.77 -7.94
CA ASP A 13 2.58 12.82 -7.87
C ASP A 13 2.13 14.16 -8.47
N GLN A 14 1.39 14.10 -9.58
CA GLN A 14 0.73 15.27 -10.16
C GLN A 14 -0.32 15.84 -9.18
N ALA A 15 -1.14 14.99 -8.56
CA ALA A 15 -2.16 15.40 -7.59
C ALA A 15 -1.54 16.10 -6.37
N GLY A 16 -0.46 15.55 -5.81
CA GLY A 16 0.28 16.16 -4.70
C GLY A 16 0.88 17.51 -5.08
N THR A 17 1.42 17.64 -6.29
CA THR A 17 1.99 18.91 -6.77
C THR A 17 0.90 19.98 -6.94
N TYR A 18 -0.22 19.64 -7.55
CA TYR A 18 -1.34 20.58 -7.74
C TYR A 18 -1.96 20.99 -6.40
N ALA A 19 -2.15 20.04 -5.48
CA ALA A 19 -2.67 20.32 -4.14
C ALA A 19 -1.78 21.32 -3.36
N ASN A 20 -0.47 21.10 -3.35
CA ASN A 20 0.45 21.89 -2.52
C ASN A 20 0.95 23.18 -3.16
N HIS A 21 1.02 23.25 -4.49
CA HIS A 21 1.63 24.39 -5.18
C HIS A 21 0.66 25.18 -6.06
N PHE A 22 -0.57 24.71 -6.23
CA PHE A 22 -1.64 25.48 -6.86
C PHE A 22 -2.72 25.83 -5.85
N ILE A 23 -3.44 24.82 -5.33
CA ILE A 23 -4.60 25.06 -4.48
C ILE A 23 -4.20 25.74 -3.17
N ALA A 24 -3.15 25.27 -2.50
CA ALA A 24 -2.71 25.87 -1.23
C ALA A 24 -2.37 27.37 -1.36
N VAL A 25 -1.71 27.77 -2.46
CA VAL A 25 -1.35 29.17 -2.72
C VAL A 25 -2.61 30.01 -2.93
N HIS A 26 -3.54 29.56 -3.78
CA HIS A 26 -4.78 30.28 -4.03
C HIS A 26 -5.67 30.34 -2.79
N LEU A 27 -5.68 29.30 -1.94
CA LEU A 27 -6.39 29.33 -0.67
C LEU A 27 -5.79 30.36 0.30
N GLN A 28 -4.47 30.49 0.34
CA GLN A 28 -3.81 31.50 1.15
C GLN A 28 -4.16 32.92 0.69
N GLU A 29 -4.22 33.15 -0.64
CA GLU A 29 -4.65 34.42 -1.23
C GLU A 29 -6.13 34.71 -0.98
N ILE A 30 -7.02 33.74 -1.27
CA ILE A 30 -8.46 33.86 -1.03
C ILE A 30 -8.73 34.13 0.44
N GLY A 31 -8.04 33.44 1.35
CA GLY A 31 -8.22 33.62 2.78
C GLY A 31 -7.57 34.87 3.35
N ALA A 32 -6.81 35.64 2.54
CA ALA A 32 -5.97 36.75 3.01
C ALA A 32 -5.09 36.35 4.21
N GLY A 33 -4.49 35.15 4.13
CA GLY A 33 -3.67 34.56 5.19
C GLY A 33 -4.44 33.94 6.36
N GLN A 34 -5.78 34.01 6.38
CA GLN A 34 -6.60 33.38 7.41
C GLN A 34 -7.00 31.96 7.02
N THR A 35 -7.16 31.11 8.02
CA THR A 35 -7.66 29.74 7.83
C THR A 35 -9.17 29.73 7.61
N TYR A 36 -9.69 28.61 7.08
CA TYR A 36 -11.13 28.36 7.02
C TYR A 36 -11.82 28.55 8.39
N SER A 37 -11.23 28.05 9.48
CA SER A 37 -11.84 28.15 10.81
C SER A 37 -11.94 29.60 11.30
N GLN A 38 -10.93 30.43 11.04
CA GLN A 38 -10.93 31.85 11.39
C GLN A 38 -11.99 32.63 10.58
N LEU A 39 -12.09 32.38 9.28
CA LEU A 39 -13.08 33.02 8.41
C LEU A 39 -14.50 32.56 8.76
N SER A 40 -14.70 31.27 9.06
CA SER A 40 -15.97 30.72 9.49
C SER A 40 -16.46 31.37 10.79
N ALA A 41 -15.57 31.53 11.79
CA ALA A 41 -15.90 32.24 13.02
C ALA A 41 -16.32 33.69 12.77
N LYS A 42 -15.63 34.41 11.87
CA LYS A 42 -16.00 35.78 11.47
C LYS A 42 -17.34 35.84 10.74
N SER A 43 -17.61 34.86 9.87
CA SER A 43 -18.88 34.76 9.15
C SER A 43 -20.05 34.51 10.10
N ASN A 44 -19.86 33.66 11.10
CA ASN A 44 -20.88 33.38 12.12
C ASN A 44 -21.20 34.62 12.96
N ALA A 45 -20.19 35.46 13.23
CA ALA A 45 -20.37 36.73 13.92
C ALA A 45 -21.04 37.82 13.05
N ASN A 46 -21.01 37.68 11.72
CA ASN A 46 -21.56 38.63 10.75
C ASN A 46 -22.48 37.93 9.74
N PRO A 47 -23.65 37.41 10.17
CA PRO A 47 -24.47 36.49 9.37
C PRO A 47 -25.09 37.12 8.11
N THR A 48 -25.12 38.46 8.01
CA THR A 48 -25.63 39.18 6.84
C THR A 48 -24.55 39.50 5.80
N ASP A 49 -23.28 39.24 6.09
CA ASP A 49 -22.17 39.42 5.14
C ASP A 49 -22.10 38.26 4.16
N GLN A 50 -22.82 38.40 3.05
CA GLN A 50 -22.86 37.38 1.99
C GLN A 50 -21.50 37.17 1.30
N LYS A 51 -20.64 38.20 1.27
CA LYS A 51 -19.31 38.08 0.65
C LYS A 51 -18.42 37.19 1.50
N LEU A 52 -18.42 37.40 2.82
CA LEU A 52 -17.68 36.58 3.76
C LEU A 52 -18.22 35.14 3.78
N ALA A 53 -19.54 34.95 3.74
CA ALA A 53 -20.13 33.61 3.63
C ALA A 53 -19.69 32.87 2.36
N GLY A 54 -19.67 33.55 1.21
CA GLY A 54 -19.17 32.99 -0.06
C GLY A 54 -17.67 32.65 -0.02
N GLN A 55 -16.86 33.49 0.65
CA GLN A 55 -15.44 33.24 0.86
C GLN A 55 -15.21 31.99 1.71
N VAL A 56 -15.94 31.83 2.82
CA VAL A 56 -15.89 30.63 3.67
C VAL A 56 -16.26 29.37 2.88
N GLN A 57 -17.30 29.45 2.05
CA GLN A 57 -17.69 28.31 1.21
C GLN A 57 -16.60 27.94 0.19
N THR A 58 -15.95 28.94 -0.40
CA THR A 58 -14.84 28.72 -1.35
C THR A 58 -13.64 28.08 -0.65
N MET A 59 -13.26 28.59 0.53
CA MET A 59 -12.19 28.03 1.35
C MET A 59 -12.46 26.58 1.72
N PHE A 60 -13.69 26.26 2.16
CA PHE A 60 -14.08 24.89 2.49
C PHE A 60 -13.93 23.94 1.31
N ARG A 61 -14.47 24.32 0.14
CA ARG A 61 -14.41 23.50 -1.07
C ARG A 61 -12.97 23.29 -1.54
N GLY A 62 -12.15 24.33 -1.48
CA GLY A 62 -10.75 24.23 -1.87
C GLY A 62 -9.93 23.37 -0.91
N GLU A 63 -10.08 23.51 0.41
CA GLU A 63 -9.40 22.63 1.37
C GLU A 63 -9.87 21.17 1.23
N THR A 64 -11.17 20.95 0.98
CA THR A 64 -11.70 19.61 0.71
C THR A 64 -11.08 19.01 -0.55
N LEU A 65 -11.08 19.75 -1.67
CA LEU A 65 -10.47 19.30 -2.92
C LEU A 65 -8.98 19.01 -2.74
N ARG A 66 -8.26 19.87 -2.02
CA ARG A 66 -6.85 19.68 -1.68
C ARG A 66 -6.64 18.40 -0.87
N GLY A 67 -7.48 18.15 0.14
CA GLY A 67 -7.44 16.93 0.94
C GLY A 67 -7.68 15.67 0.11
N LEU A 68 -8.64 15.69 -0.82
CA LEU A 68 -8.90 14.56 -1.72
C LEU A 68 -7.71 14.26 -2.64
N LEU A 69 -7.06 15.29 -3.19
CA LEU A 69 -5.86 15.13 -4.01
C LEU A 69 -4.66 14.60 -3.21
N LEU A 70 -4.48 15.05 -1.97
CA LEU A 70 -3.43 14.53 -1.08
C LEU A 70 -3.69 13.08 -0.67
N ASN A 71 -4.95 12.68 -0.50
CA ASN A 71 -5.31 11.28 -0.33
C ASN A 71 -4.92 10.46 -1.57
N ALA A 72 -5.25 10.93 -2.78
CA ALA A 72 -4.86 10.25 -4.02
C ALA A 72 -3.33 10.11 -4.15
N PHE A 73 -2.57 11.14 -3.77
CA PHE A 73 -1.11 11.07 -3.70
C PHE A 73 -0.62 9.99 -2.71
N ALA A 74 -1.17 9.97 -1.49
CA ALA A 74 -0.80 8.99 -0.48
C ALA A 74 -1.11 7.55 -0.93
N PHE A 75 -2.30 7.31 -1.48
CA PHE A 75 -2.67 6.00 -2.03
C PHE A 75 -1.79 5.61 -3.21
N GLY A 76 -1.41 6.54 -4.09
CA GLY A 76 -0.48 6.28 -5.18
C GLY A 76 0.90 5.81 -4.67
N LYS A 77 1.42 6.43 -3.61
CA LYS A 77 2.67 5.98 -2.97
C LYS A 77 2.52 4.61 -2.33
N MET A 78 1.43 4.36 -1.60
CA MET A 78 1.14 3.06 -1.01
C MET A 78 1.03 1.96 -2.08
N ALA A 79 0.35 2.23 -3.20
CA ALA A 79 0.22 1.30 -4.32
C ALA A 79 1.57 0.96 -4.95
N THR A 80 2.47 1.94 -5.07
CA THR A 80 3.83 1.71 -5.59
C THR A 80 4.62 0.76 -4.69
N ILE A 81 4.61 1.02 -3.37
CA ILE A 81 5.31 0.17 -2.39
C ILE A 81 4.70 -1.23 -2.36
N ALA A 82 3.37 -1.31 -2.32
CA ALA A 82 2.65 -2.58 -2.35
C ALA A 82 2.94 -3.37 -3.63
N GLY A 83 3.03 -2.69 -4.79
CA GLY A 83 3.39 -3.31 -6.06
C GLY A 83 4.78 -3.94 -6.03
N ILE A 84 5.78 -3.25 -5.47
CA ILE A 84 7.12 -3.82 -5.28
C ILE A 84 7.07 -5.03 -4.34
N GLY A 85 6.38 -4.90 -3.21
CA GLY A 85 6.20 -6.00 -2.25
C GLY A 85 5.54 -7.22 -2.88
N ALA A 86 4.53 -7.01 -3.73
CA ALA A 86 3.86 -8.08 -4.46
C ALA A 86 4.83 -8.80 -5.41
N ILE A 87 5.64 -8.07 -6.19
CA ILE A 87 6.65 -8.66 -7.07
C ILE A 87 7.62 -9.54 -6.28
N VAL A 88 8.16 -9.02 -5.17
CA VAL A 88 9.08 -9.77 -4.31
C VAL A 88 8.43 -11.04 -3.76
N ALA A 89 7.19 -10.94 -3.29
CA ALA A 89 6.43 -12.08 -2.78
C ALA A 89 6.19 -13.15 -3.85
N TYR A 90 5.82 -12.75 -5.08
CA TYR A 90 5.63 -13.69 -6.18
C TYR A 90 6.92 -14.38 -6.60
N VAL A 91 8.06 -13.67 -6.64
CA VAL A 91 9.36 -14.28 -6.92
C VAL A 91 9.72 -15.30 -5.83
N ALA A 92 9.56 -14.94 -4.56
CA ALA A 92 9.82 -15.85 -3.45
C ALA A 92 8.91 -17.09 -3.50
N ALA A 93 7.61 -16.90 -3.81
CA ALA A 93 6.65 -17.99 -3.96
C ALA A 93 7.03 -18.92 -5.13
N ALA A 94 7.45 -18.38 -6.28
CA ALA A 94 7.90 -19.17 -7.41
C ALA A 94 9.14 -20.00 -7.08
N LEU A 95 10.12 -19.41 -6.37
CA LEU A 95 11.31 -20.13 -5.91
C LEU A 95 10.95 -21.27 -4.96
N MET A 96 10.10 -20.99 -3.96
CA MET A 96 9.64 -22.02 -3.02
C MET A 96 8.86 -23.12 -3.72
N PHE A 97 8.00 -22.79 -4.69
CA PHE A 97 7.28 -23.77 -5.49
C PHE A 97 8.24 -24.74 -6.22
N VAL A 98 9.30 -24.21 -6.84
CA VAL A 98 10.33 -25.04 -7.49
C VAL A 98 11.05 -25.93 -6.47
N LEU A 99 11.49 -25.36 -5.33
CA LEU A 99 12.18 -26.12 -4.29
C LEU A 99 11.31 -27.21 -3.68
N THR A 100 10.03 -26.94 -3.42
CA THR A 100 9.06 -27.94 -2.97
C THR A 100 8.90 -29.05 -4.00
N GLY A 101 8.76 -28.71 -5.29
CA GLY A 101 8.70 -29.70 -6.37
C GLY A 101 9.94 -30.60 -6.42
N LEU A 102 11.14 -30.01 -6.32
CA LEU A 102 12.39 -30.75 -6.26
C LEU A 102 12.54 -31.60 -5.00
N GLY A 103 12.09 -31.11 -3.84
CA GLY A 103 12.11 -31.83 -2.58
C GLY A 103 11.21 -33.08 -2.61
N LEU A 104 9.98 -32.96 -3.13
CA LEU A 104 9.08 -34.08 -3.32
C LEU A 104 9.64 -35.12 -4.32
N TRP A 105 10.25 -34.63 -5.40
CA TRP A 105 10.91 -35.49 -6.39
C TRP A 105 12.10 -36.25 -5.83
N HIS A 106 12.94 -35.58 -5.01
CA HIS A 106 14.05 -36.22 -4.30
C HIS A 106 13.52 -37.30 -3.34
N ALA A 107 12.52 -36.98 -2.52
CA ALA A 107 11.92 -37.91 -1.55
C ALA A 107 11.36 -39.18 -2.19
N GLY A 108 10.81 -39.10 -3.41
CA GLY A 108 10.30 -40.27 -4.15
C GLY A 108 11.39 -41.17 -4.76
N ARG A 109 12.65 -40.72 -4.78
CA ARG A 109 13.78 -41.45 -5.41
C ARG A 109 14.79 -42.01 -4.43
N VAL A 110 14.81 -41.54 -3.18
CA VAL A 110 15.55 -42.20 -2.11
C VAL A 110 14.74 -43.42 -1.67
N SER A 111 15.27 -44.60 -1.96
CA SER A 111 14.74 -45.89 -1.54
C SER A 111 14.77 -46.03 -0.01
N SER A 112 13.79 -46.75 0.54
CA SER A 112 13.65 -47.04 1.97
C SER A 112 14.71 -48.02 2.52
N GLU A 113 15.93 -47.99 2.00
CA GLU A 113 17.04 -48.89 2.37
C GLU A 113 17.52 -48.70 3.81
N GLU A 114 17.02 -47.65 4.49
CA GLU A 114 17.19 -47.45 5.93
C GLU A 114 15.85 -47.43 6.70
N ARG A 115 14.79 -48.07 6.18
CA ARG A 115 13.60 -48.46 6.98
C ARG A 115 13.71 -49.94 7.36
N VAL A 116 14.52 -50.26 8.35
CA VAL A 116 14.26 -51.37 9.30
C VAL A 116 14.09 -52.77 8.67
N LEU A 117 14.65 -53.04 7.48
CA LEU A 117 14.51 -54.32 6.77
C LEU A 117 15.83 -54.93 6.32
N ASP A 118 16.94 -54.66 6.99
CA ASP A 118 18.06 -55.61 6.93
C ASP A 118 18.59 -55.88 8.33
N GLY A 119 18.34 -57.09 8.80
CA GLY A 119 18.58 -57.49 10.19
C GLY A 119 17.53 -58.47 10.70
N SER A 120 17.27 -59.50 9.92
CA SER A 120 16.60 -60.73 10.32
C SER A 120 16.80 -61.07 11.80
N HIS A 121 15.73 -61.08 12.59
CA HIS A 121 15.71 -61.89 13.81
C HIS A 121 15.86 -63.35 13.38
N GLU A 122 17.09 -63.84 13.45
CA GLU A 122 17.42 -65.25 13.29
C GLU A 122 16.56 -66.03 14.30
N ARG A 123 15.57 -66.78 13.79
CA ARG A 123 14.75 -67.65 14.63
C ARG A 123 15.63 -68.78 15.12
N ILE A 124 16.12 -68.67 16.35
CA ILE A 124 16.83 -69.73 17.04
C ILE A 124 15.87 -70.94 17.15
N HIS A 125 16.08 -71.96 16.33
CA HIS A 125 15.44 -73.26 16.46
C HIS A 125 16.08 -73.99 17.65
N PRO A 126 15.34 -74.35 18.72
CA PRO A 126 15.90 -75.19 19.77
C PRO A 126 16.04 -76.61 19.25
N THR A 127 17.28 -77.10 19.13
CA THR A 127 17.58 -78.51 18.93
C THR A 127 17.25 -79.30 20.21
N PRO A 128 16.59 -80.46 20.13
CA PRO A 128 16.26 -81.27 21.29
C PRO A 128 17.54 -81.86 21.91
N LYS A 129 17.71 -81.70 23.22
CA LYS A 129 18.73 -82.44 23.98
C LYS A 129 18.24 -83.88 24.18
N ALA A 130 19.16 -84.81 23.96
CA ALA A 130 19.03 -86.25 24.17
C ALA A 130 18.63 -86.63 25.61
#